data_AF-D1PAL3-F1
#
_entry.id   AF-D1PAL3-F1
#
_cell.length_a   1.000
_cell.length_b   1.000
_cell.length_c   1.000
_cell.angle_alpha   90.00
_cell.angle_beta   90.00
_cell.angle_gamma   90.00
#
_symmetry.space_group_name_H-M   'P 1'
#
loop_
_entity.id
_entity.type
_entity.pdbx_description
1 polymer ?
#
loop_
_entity_poly.entity_id
_entity_poly.type
_entity_poly.pdbx_seq_one_letter_code
_entity_poly.pdbx_strand_id
1 'polypeptide(L)'
;MILYTLKKYVNEKLSAAYGKFFAYPVVTQTYGLDELAEHMESHNTPFSKGAIKGMLTDMVSCVRELVLQGIAVKIPDLAIFSIGIKNKEGAASEKEFSITKNIAGLKLRARGTGEFKANSLNLDATLKKATAVTGDVTPPDGGKDNTGDTTQGGGTNQGGDSTQTGGSGNTESSGSDGGDGLE
;
A
#
# COMPACT_ATOMS: atom_id res chain seq x y z
N MET A 1 -12.89 -8.32 1.33
CA MET A 1 -13.68 -7.11 1.67
C MET A 1 -12.72 -6.01 2.09
N ILE A 2 -12.79 -4.85 1.46
CA ILE A 2 -11.96 -3.67 1.74
C ILE A 2 -12.76 -2.71 2.62
N LEU A 3 -12.17 -2.28 3.72
CA LEU A 3 -12.76 -1.28 4.60
C LEU A 3 -12.40 0.13 4.13
N TYR A 4 -13.34 1.08 4.23
CA TYR A 4 -13.07 2.50 3.95
C TYR A 4 -13.54 3.43 5.08
N THR A 5 -12.87 4.57 5.21
CA THR A 5 -13.29 5.69 6.07
C THR A 5 -13.48 6.96 5.23
N LEU A 6 -14.27 7.92 5.73
CA LEU A 6 -14.49 9.20 5.07
C LEU A 6 -13.69 10.30 5.78
N LYS A 7 -12.98 11.12 5.02
CA LYS A 7 -12.31 12.33 5.54
C LYS A 7 -12.78 13.56 4.79
N LYS A 8 -13.06 14.64 5.53
CA LYS A 8 -13.40 15.95 4.95
C LYS A 8 -12.14 16.62 4.42
N TYR A 9 -12.18 17.10 3.19
CA TYR A 9 -11.09 17.87 2.61
C TYR A 9 -11.17 19.33 3.10
N VAL A 10 -10.10 19.80 3.74
CA VAL A 10 -10.05 21.09 4.44
C VAL A 10 -9.11 22.11 3.80
N ASN A 11 -8.40 21.76 2.72
CA ASN A 11 -7.51 22.71 2.06
C ASN A 11 -8.30 23.65 1.14
N GLU A 12 -8.37 24.92 1.50
CA GLU A 12 -9.13 25.95 0.78
C GLU A 12 -8.55 26.28 -0.60
N LYS A 13 -7.28 25.95 -0.86
CA LYS A 13 -6.62 26.22 -2.16
C LYS A 13 -7.24 25.46 -3.32
N LEU A 14 -7.95 24.36 -3.04
CA LEU A 14 -8.69 23.60 -4.04
C LEU A 14 -10.19 23.72 -3.76
N SER A 15 -10.77 24.83 -4.21
CA SER A 15 -12.19 25.17 -4.01
C SER A 15 -13.16 24.05 -4.42
N ALA A 16 -12.85 23.33 -5.50
CA ALA A 16 -13.67 22.23 -6.00
C ALA A 16 -13.76 21.04 -5.02
N ALA A 17 -12.80 20.86 -4.13
CA ALA A 17 -12.73 19.77 -3.15
C ALA A 17 -13.05 20.24 -1.72
N TYR A 18 -12.87 21.53 -1.42
CA TYR A 18 -13.09 22.07 -0.08
C TYR A 18 -14.49 21.75 0.46
N GLY A 19 -14.53 21.22 1.68
CA GLY A 19 -15.76 20.85 2.36
C GLY A 19 -16.34 19.48 1.99
N LYS A 20 -15.84 18.82 0.93
CA LYS A 20 -16.32 17.51 0.47
C LYS A 20 -15.65 16.36 1.23
N PHE A 21 -16.31 15.21 1.30
CA PHE A 21 -15.79 13.99 1.91
C PHE A 21 -15.25 13.03 0.84
N PHE A 22 -14.08 12.47 1.10
CA PHE A 22 -13.44 11.49 0.23
C PHE A 22 -13.22 10.18 0.99
N ALA A 23 -13.40 9.06 0.31
CA ALA A 23 -13.15 7.73 0.85
C ALA A 23 -11.66 7.41 0.82
N TYR A 24 -11.16 6.81 1.90
CA TYR A 24 -9.80 6.32 2.03
C TYR A 24 -9.85 4.87 2.50
N PRO A 25 -9.04 3.96 1.92
CA PRO A 25 -8.96 2.59 2.41
C PRO A 25 -8.42 2.60 3.84
N VAL A 26 -8.97 1.71 4.67
CA VAL A 26 -8.41 1.43 5.99
C VAL A 26 -7.38 0.33 5.83
N VAL A 27 -6.12 0.68 6.05
CA VAL A 27 -5.00 -0.26 6.09
C VAL A 27 -4.84 -0.74 7.52
N THR A 28 -5.13 -2.01 7.79
CA THR A 28 -5.08 -2.59 9.14
C THR A 28 -3.70 -3.08 9.54
N GLN A 29 -2.88 -3.45 8.56
CA GLN A 29 -1.53 -3.99 8.76
C GLN A 29 -0.65 -3.68 7.55
N THR A 30 0.66 -3.69 7.74
CA THR A 30 1.66 -3.56 6.67
C THR A 30 2.72 -4.62 6.90
N TYR A 31 2.99 -5.44 5.88
CA TYR A 31 4.00 -6.48 5.94
C TYR A 31 5.29 -5.97 5.30
N GLY A 32 6.40 -6.15 6.00
CA GLY A 32 7.73 -6.06 5.42
C GLY A 32 8.13 -7.38 4.75
N LEU A 33 9.38 -7.48 4.31
CA LEU A 33 9.89 -8.71 3.68
C LEU A 33 9.93 -9.89 4.64
N ASP A 34 10.14 -9.65 5.94
CA ASP A 34 10.16 -10.70 6.95
C ASP A 34 8.77 -11.32 7.16
N GLU A 35 7.75 -10.50 7.37
CA GLU A 35 6.37 -10.96 7.56
C GLU A 35 5.80 -11.56 6.27
N LEU A 36 6.15 -10.99 5.10
CA LEU A 36 5.74 -11.53 3.81
C LEU A 36 6.37 -12.91 3.55
N ALA A 37 7.67 -13.07 3.82
CA ALA A 37 8.35 -14.35 3.62
C ALA A 37 7.80 -15.45 4.54
N GLU A 38 7.50 -15.12 5.79
CA GLU A 38 6.84 -16.04 6.74
C GLU A 38 5.43 -16.42 6.27
N HIS A 39 4.66 -15.44 5.79
CA HIS A 39 3.35 -15.71 5.22
C HIS A 39 3.45 -16.63 4.01
N MET A 40 4.40 -16.38 3.10
CA MET A 40 4.62 -17.23 1.92
C MET A 40 5.01 -18.66 2.29
N GLU A 41 5.91 -18.85 3.27
CA GLU A 41 6.27 -20.17 3.79
C GLU A 41 5.03 -20.94 4.27
N SER A 42 4.06 -20.26 4.89
CA SER A 42 2.81 -20.87 5.36
C SER A 42 1.88 -21.38 4.24
N HIS A 43 2.12 -21.01 2.97
CA HIS A 43 1.36 -21.47 1.79
C HIS A 43 1.99 -22.69 1.10
N ASN A 44 2.69 -23.56 1.85
CA ASN A 44 3.26 -24.82 1.36
C ASN A 44 4.23 -24.70 0.18
N THR A 45 4.93 -23.57 0.07
CA THR A 45 6.10 -23.44 -0.80
C THR A 45 7.25 -24.33 -0.31
N PRO A 46 8.07 -24.92 -1.20
CA PRO A 46 9.22 -25.74 -0.79
C PRO A 46 10.39 -24.92 -0.24
N PHE A 47 10.30 -23.59 -0.27
CA PHE A 47 11.36 -22.69 0.19
C PHE A 47 11.15 -22.27 1.64
N SER A 48 12.22 -22.22 2.42
CA SER A 48 12.17 -21.68 3.78
C SER A 48 11.93 -20.17 3.77
N LYS A 49 11.44 -19.63 4.89
CA LYS A 49 11.35 -18.17 5.13
C LYS A 49 12.64 -17.44 4.76
N GLY A 50 13.80 -17.99 5.14
CA GLY A 50 15.10 -17.41 4.85
C GLY A 50 15.41 -17.34 3.36
N ALA A 51 15.11 -18.41 2.60
CA ALA A 51 15.32 -18.44 1.16
C ALA A 51 14.39 -17.45 0.44
N ILE A 52 13.11 -17.41 0.82
CA ILE A 52 12.12 -16.47 0.25
C ILE A 52 12.54 -15.03 0.49
N LYS A 53 12.91 -14.69 1.74
CA LYS A 53 13.39 -13.35 2.09
C LYS A 53 14.60 -12.95 1.25
N GLY A 54 15.56 -13.87 1.07
CA GLY A 54 16.74 -13.64 0.22
C GLY A 54 16.34 -13.28 -1.21
N MET A 55 15.50 -14.10 -1.84
CA MET A 55 15.01 -13.86 -3.21
C MET A 55 14.26 -12.54 -3.36
N LEU A 56 13.38 -12.20 -2.41
CA LEU A 56 12.64 -10.93 -2.43
C LEU A 56 13.58 -9.72 -2.21
N THR A 57 14.59 -9.87 -1.37
CA THR A 57 15.60 -8.83 -1.14
C THR A 57 16.38 -8.55 -2.42
N ASP A 58 16.83 -9.60 -3.12
CA ASP A 58 17.51 -9.48 -4.40
C ASP A 58 16.61 -8.86 -5.47
N MET A 59 15.33 -9.28 -5.54
CA MET A 59 14.34 -8.67 -6.43
C MET A 59 14.22 -7.16 -6.20
N VAL A 60 14.15 -6.70 -4.95
CA VAL A 60 14.09 -5.25 -4.64
C VAL A 60 15.33 -4.52 -5.13
N SER A 61 16.52 -5.13 -4.99
CA SER A 61 17.77 -4.56 -5.50
C SER A 61 17.77 -4.47 -7.03
N CYS A 62 17.42 -5.57 -7.72
CA CYS A 62 17.35 -5.62 -9.18
C CYS A 62 16.35 -4.62 -9.75
N VAL A 63 15.16 -4.49 -9.16
CA VAL A 63 14.16 -3.49 -9.59
C VAL A 63 14.73 -2.08 -9.47
N ARG A 64 15.41 -1.76 -8.36
CA ARG A 64 16.03 -0.44 -8.17
C ARG A 64 17.11 -0.16 -9.21
N GLU A 65 17.99 -1.13 -9.46
CA GLU A 65 19.08 -1.01 -10.43
C GLU A 65 18.54 -0.73 -11.83
N LEU A 66 17.64 -1.59 -12.33
CA LEU A 66 17.10 -1.49 -13.69
C LEU A 66 16.29 -0.20 -13.88
N VAL A 67 15.48 0.19 -12.88
CA VAL A 67 14.67 1.41 -12.96
C VAL A 67 15.53 2.67 -13.01
N LEU A 68 16.66 2.72 -12.29
CA LEU A 68 17.59 3.85 -12.37
C LEU A 68 18.31 3.95 -13.72
N GLN A 69 18.39 2.85 -14.48
CA GLN A 69 18.88 2.82 -15.86
C GLN A 69 17.79 3.18 -16.89
N GLY A 70 16.59 3.53 -16.44
CA GLY A 70 15.46 3.86 -17.33
C GLY A 70 14.70 2.63 -17.85
N ILE A 71 15.01 1.42 -17.35
CA ILE A 71 14.33 0.18 -17.73
C ILE A 71 13.12 -0.03 -16.82
N ALA A 72 11.94 -0.24 -17.41
CA ALA A 72 10.76 -0.60 -16.64
C ALA A 72 10.75 -2.09 -16.32
N VAL A 73 10.50 -2.46 -15.07
CA VAL A 73 10.38 -3.85 -14.62
C VAL A 73 8.90 -4.16 -14.37
N LYS A 74 8.37 -5.18 -15.04
CA LYS A 74 6.99 -5.63 -14.87
C LYS A 74 6.95 -6.94 -14.11
N ILE A 75 6.19 -6.98 -13.03
CA ILE A 75 5.69 -8.22 -12.44
C ILE A 75 4.26 -8.38 -12.95
N PRO A 76 3.97 -9.40 -13.79
CA PRO A 76 2.63 -9.65 -14.30
C PRO A 76 1.60 -9.70 -13.18
N ASP A 77 0.39 -9.20 -13.46
CA ASP A 77 -0.75 -9.21 -12.53
C ASP A 77 -0.48 -8.65 -11.14
N LEU A 78 0.48 -7.72 -11.03
CA LEU A 78 0.78 -7.00 -9.80
C LEU A 78 1.08 -5.53 -10.13
N ALA A 79 2.26 -5.26 -10.68
CA ALA A 79 2.65 -3.90 -11.01
C ALA A 79 3.76 -3.82 -12.06
N ILE A 80 3.78 -2.69 -12.77
CA ILE A 80 4.94 -2.21 -13.51
C ILE A 80 5.64 -1.09 -12.74
N PHE A 81 6.94 -1.26 -12.53
CA PHE A 81 7.84 -0.33 -11.84
C PHE A 81 8.66 0.44 -12.88
N SER A 82 8.71 1.76 -12.75
CA SER A 82 9.50 2.63 -13.64
C SER A 82 9.97 3.88 -12.91
N ILE A 83 10.94 4.59 -13.50
CA ILE A 83 11.36 5.88 -12.97
C ILE A 83 10.34 6.95 -13.33
N GLY A 84 10.10 7.88 -12.42
CA GLY A 84 9.27 9.05 -12.63
C GLY A 84 10.02 10.31 -12.24
N ILE A 85 9.71 11.41 -12.91
CA ILE A 85 10.23 12.73 -12.59
C ILE A 85 9.19 13.46 -11.74
N LYS A 86 9.62 14.04 -10.62
CA LYS A 86 8.81 14.95 -9.80
C LYS A 86 9.12 16.37 -10.25
N ASN A 87 8.18 17.01 -10.94
CA ASN A 87 8.32 18.40 -11.35
C ASN A 87 8.03 19.36 -10.18
N LYS A 88 8.66 20.53 -10.18
CA LYS A 88 8.32 21.68 -9.33
C LYS A 88 7.22 22.50 -10.01
N GLU A 89 7.54 22.99 -11.20
CA GLU A 89 6.68 23.81 -12.06
C GLU A 89 7.04 23.59 -13.54
N GLY A 90 6.07 23.84 -14.42
CA GLY A 90 6.30 23.83 -15.87
C GLY A 90 7.12 25.03 -16.31
N ALA A 91 7.97 24.86 -17.32
CA ALA A 91 8.63 25.98 -17.98
C ALA A 91 7.69 26.63 -19.01
N ALA A 92 7.81 27.94 -19.22
CA ALA A 92 7.02 28.67 -20.22
C ALA A 92 7.40 28.29 -21.66
N SER A 93 8.64 27.84 -21.87
CA SER A 93 9.15 27.32 -23.13
C SER A 93 10.23 26.26 -22.87
N GLU A 94 10.53 25.42 -23.87
CA GLU A 94 11.60 24.41 -23.76
C GLU A 94 12.97 25.06 -23.48
N LYS A 95 13.24 26.22 -24.10
CA LYS A 95 14.49 26.97 -23.91
C LYS A 95 14.68 27.48 -22.48
N GLU A 96 13.59 27.71 -21.76
CA GLU A 96 13.62 28.18 -20.36
C GLU A 96 13.70 27.03 -19.35
N PHE A 97 13.56 25.78 -19.81
CA PHE A 97 13.64 24.62 -18.95
C PHE A 97 15.06 24.43 -18.39
N SER A 98 15.13 24.11 -17.10
CA SER A 98 16.36 23.61 -16.49
C SER A 98 16.04 22.67 -15.34
N ILE A 99 16.94 21.73 -15.09
CA ILE A 99 16.78 20.74 -14.01
C ILE A 99 16.54 21.44 -12.67
N THR A 100 17.38 22.43 -12.31
CA THR A 100 17.30 23.11 -11.02
C THR A 100 15.98 23.86 -10.81
N LYS A 101 15.45 24.51 -11.85
CA LYS A 101 14.20 25.27 -11.78
C LYS A 101 12.98 24.37 -11.80
N ASN A 102 12.95 23.38 -12.68
CA ASN A 102 11.73 22.66 -13.01
C ASN A 102 11.62 21.27 -12.37
N ILE A 103 12.73 20.65 -11.94
CA ILE A 103 12.75 19.31 -11.37
C ILE A 103 12.97 19.35 -9.85
N ALA A 104 12.09 18.69 -9.11
CA ALA A 104 12.18 18.50 -7.66
C ALA A 104 12.94 17.23 -7.28
N GLY A 105 12.98 16.25 -8.16
CA GLY A 105 13.70 15.00 -7.97
C GLY A 105 13.12 13.86 -8.79
N LEU A 106 13.61 12.66 -8.53
CA LEU A 106 13.07 11.42 -9.09
C LEU A 106 12.15 10.74 -8.07
N LYS A 107 11.26 9.89 -8.57
CA LYS A 107 10.39 9.03 -7.78
C LYS A 107 10.25 7.66 -8.45
N LEU A 108 10.08 6.61 -7.65
CA LEU A 108 9.59 5.34 -8.18
C LEU A 108 8.11 5.51 -8.58
N ARG A 109 7.75 5.02 -9.75
CA ARG A 109 6.36 4.80 -10.14
C ARG A 109 6.07 3.31 -10.06
N ALA A 110 4.97 2.95 -9.40
CA ALA A 110 4.38 1.63 -9.44
C ALA A 110 2.95 1.79 -9.96
N ARG A 111 2.59 1.04 -11.01
CA ARG A 111 1.23 1.05 -11.59
C ARG A 111 0.71 -0.37 -11.65
N GLY A 112 -0.53 -0.59 -11.20
CA GLY A 112 -1.19 -1.90 -11.25
C GLY A 112 -1.21 -2.47 -12.68
N THR A 113 -1.04 -3.78 -12.79
CA THR A 113 -1.12 -4.54 -14.05
C THR A 113 -2.12 -5.68 -13.90
N GLY A 114 -2.59 -6.23 -15.02
CA GLY A 114 -3.55 -7.35 -15.03
C GLY A 114 -4.78 -7.12 -14.17
N GLU A 115 -5.03 -8.04 -13.25
CA GLU A 115 -6.14 -8.04 -12.29
C GLU A 115 -6.15 -6.83 -11.33
N PHE A 116 -5.00 -6.19 -11.10
CA PHE A 116 -4.92 -4.98 -10.26
C PHE A 116 -5.07 -3.67 -11.05
N LYS A 117 -5.45 -3.73 -12.34
CA LYS A 117 -5.87 -2.53 -13.07
C LYS A 117 -7.18 -2.01 -12.46
N ALA A 118 -7.30 -0.67 -12.36
CA ALA A 118 -8.45 -0.03 -11.71
C ALA A 118 -9.82 -0.47 -12.29
N ASN A 119 -9.88 -0.72 -13.60
CA ASN A 119 -11.11 -1.10 -14.29
C ASN A 119 -11.44 -2.60 -14.15
N SER A 120 -10.52 -3.41 -13.60
CA SER A 120 -10.69 -4.86 -13.39
C SER A 120 -11.24 -5.19 -12.00
N LEU A 121 -11.27 -4.23 -11.07
CA LEU A 121 -11.73 -4.43 -9.69
C LEU A 121 -13.23 -4.12 -9.57
N ASN A 122 -14.05 -5.12 -9.25
CA ASN A 122 -15.48 -4.93 -8.99
C ASN A 122 -15.70 -4.22 -7.63
N LEU A 123 -16.17 -2.97 -7.67
CA LEU A 123 -16.32 -2.11 -6.48
C LEU A 123 -17.49 -2.50 -5.58
N ASP A 124 -18.63 -2.89 -6.16
CA ASP A 124 -19.90 -2.98 -5.44
C ASP A 124 -19.97 -4.18 -4.48
N ALA A 125 -19.20 -5.24 -4.77
CA ALA A 125 -19.11 -6.42 -3.90
C ALA A 125 -18.04 -6.31 -2.81
N THR A 126 -17.16 -5.29 -2.86
CA THR A 126 -15.88 -5.33 -2.14
C THR A 126 -15.78 -4.32 -1.00
N LEU A 127 -16.52 -3.20 -1.04
CA LEU A 127 -16.36 -2.09 -0.08
C LEU A 127 -17.33 -2.13 1.10
N LYS A 128 -16.80 -1.98 2.32
CA LYS A 128 -17.59 -1.78 3.54
C LYS A 128 -17.09 -0.57 4.31
N LYS A 129 -17.99 0.30 4.75
CA LYS A 129 -17.61 1.42 5.62
C LYS A 129 -17.10 0.86 6.94
N ALA A 130 -15.92 1.30 7.38
CA ALA A 130 -15.47 1.03 8.73
C ALA A 130 -16.44 1.75 9.68
N THR A 131 -17.36 1.00 10.26
CA THR A 131 -18.14 1.46 11.42
C THR A 131 -17.16 1.57 12.56
N ALA A 132 -17.03 2.77 13.10
CA ALA A 132 -16.16 2.97 14.22
C ALA A 132 -16.63 2.11 15.40
N VAL A 133 -15.72 1.34 16.00
CA VAL A 133 -15.80 1.10 17.45
C VAL A 133 -15.31 2.39 18.10
N THR A 134 -16.06 3.47 17.94
CA THR A 134 -15.83 4.70 18.69
C THR A 134 -16.57 4.52 20.00
N GLY A 135 -15.84 4.23 21.07
CA GLY A 135 -16.11 4.96 22.30
C GLY A 135 -15.94 6.43 21.93
N ASP A 136 -17.03 7.20 22.04
CA ASP A 136 -17.00 8.64 21.85
C ASP A 136 -15.91 9.23 22.75
N VAL A 137 -14.77 9.60 22.16
CA VAL A 137 -13.86 10.54 22.81
C VAL A 137 -14.39 11.91 22.45
N THR A 138 -15.31 12.39 23.28
CA THR A 138 -15.64 13.80 23.37
C THR A 138 -14.32 14.55 23.59
N PRO A 139 -14.01 15.64 22.85
CA PRO A 139 -12.86 16.47 23.17
C PRO A 139 -13.02 16.99 24.60
N PRO A 140 -12.01 16.88 25.49
CA PRO A 140 -12.13 17.43 26.82
C PRO A 140 -12.14 18.95 26.70
N ASP A 141 -13.29 19.53 27.05
CA ASP A 141 -13.43 20.97 27.26
C ASP A 141 -12.62 21.37 28.50
N GLY A 142 -11.86 22.45 28.37
CA GLY A 142 -10.85 22.83 29.36
C GLY A 142 -11.47 23.31 30.67
N GLY A 143 -11.06 22.72 31.80
CA GLY A 143 -11.37 23.28 33.11
C GLY A 143 -11.09 22.41 34.33
N LYS A 144 -9.90 22.59 34.92
CA LYS A 144 -9.53 22.56 36.35
C LYS A 144 -9.77 21.29 37.20
N ASP A 145 -8.63 20.73 37.63
CA ASP A 145 -8.27 20.20 38.95
C ASP A 145 -9.35 19.63 39.91
N ASN A 146 -9.27 18.33 40.20
CA ASN A 146 -8.72 17.81 41.48
C ASN A 146 -8.91 16.29 41.64
N THR A 147 -7.80 15.63 42.02
CA THR A 147 -7.67 14.58 43.07
C THR A 147 -8.58 13.34 43.06
N GLY A 148 -7.97 12.14 43.02
CA GLY A 148 -8.62 10.93 43.57
C GLY A 148 -8.16 9.59 42.97
N ASP A 149 -7.22 8.96 43.67
CA ASP A 149 -6.80 7.55 43.64
C ASP A 149 -7.90 6.49 43.43
N THR A 150 -7.67 5.48 42.56
CA THR A 150 -7.88 4.05 42.89
C THR A 150 -7.20 3.11 41.88
N THR A 151 -7.01 1.88 42.33
CA THR A 151 -5.96 0.92 42.05
C THR A 151 -6.39 -0.23 41.11
N GLN A 152 -5.40 -0.87 40.46
CA GLN A 152 -5.21 -2.34 40.35
C GLN A 152 -5.98 -3.22 39.32
N GLY A 153 -5.18 -4.05 38.61
CA GLY A 153 -5.50 -5.43 38.16
C GLY A 153 -5.60 -5.59 36.64
N GLY A 154 -4.89 -6.47 35.91
CA GLY A 154 -4.07 -7.65 36.27
C GLY A 154 -4.60 -8.93 35.59
N GLY A 155 -3.76 -9.62 34.80
CA GLY A 155 -3.90 -11.03 34.33
C GLY A 155 -4.25 -11.20 32.83
N THR A 156 -3.44 -11.75 31.91
CA THR A 156 -2.75 -13.06 31.72
C THR A 156 -3.65 -14.27 31.44
N ASN A 157 -3.48 -14.89 30.25
CA ASN A 157 -3.25 -16.33 29.96
C ASN A 157 -3.38 -16.57 28.42
N GLN A 158 -2.42 -17.16 27.67
CA GLN A 158 -1.95 -18.57 27.66
C GLN A 158 -3.06 -19.51 27.13
N GLY A 159 -2.93 -20.37 26.11
CA GLY A 159 -1.87 -20.80 25.19
C GLY A 159 -2.35 -22.05 24.40
N GLY A 160 -1.59 -22.45 23.38
CA GLY A 160 -1.56 -23.81 22.75
C GLY A 160 -2.48 -24.05 21.54
N ASP A 161 -2.25 -24.99 20.64
CA ASP A 161 -1.08 -25.76 20.12
C ASP A 161 -1.64 -26.63 18.96
N SER A 162 -0.89 -26.78 17.86
CA SER A 162 -0.86 -27.87 16.84
C SER A 162 -2.19 -28.34 16.16
N THR A 163 -2.30 -28.80 14.90
CA THR A 163 -1.42 -29.59 13.99
C THR A 163 -1.97 -29.56 12.54
N GLN A 164 -1.05 -29.45 11.56
CA GLN A 164 -0.82 -30.33 10.39
C GLN A 164 -1.84 -30.53 9.22
N THR A 165 -1.23 -30.57 8.01
CA THR A 165 -1.62 -31.23 6.71
C THR A 165 -2.53 -30.40 5.79
N GLY A 166 -2.26 -30.12 4.50
CA GLY A 166 -1.26 -30.55 3.51
C GLY A 166 -1.94 -30.52 2.12
N GLY A 167 -1.22 -30.20 1.03
CA GLY A 167 -1.67 -30.53 -0.33
C GLY A 167 -1.44 -29.46 -1.42
N SER A 168 -0.36 -29.65 -2.19
CA SER A 168 0.00 -28.93 -3.42
C SER A 168 -0.98 -29.09 -4.59
N GLY A 169 -0.97 -28.13 -5.52
CA GLY A 169 -1.53 -28.30 -6.87
C GLY A 169 -1.38 -27.06 -7.74
N ASN A 170 -0.22 -26.91 -8.40
CA ASN A 170 0.12 -25.84 -9.34
C ASN A 170 -0.22 -26.29 -10.77
N THR A 171 -0.92 -25.50 -11.59
CA THR A 171 -0.80 -25.55 -13.07
C THR A 171 -1.22 -24.22 -13.71
N GLU A 172 -0.18 -23.46 -14.04
CA GLU A 172 0.09 -22.71 -15.28
C GLU A 172 -1.06 -22.07 -16.09
N SER A 173 -0.95 -20.74 -16.16
CA SER A 173 -1.50 -19.82 -17.14
C SER A 173 -0.77 -19.94 -18.49
N SER A 174 -1.51 -19.80 -19.58
CA SER A 174 -0.97 -19.29 -20.84
C SER A 174 -1.95 -18.26 -21.42
N GLY A 175 -1.48 -17.03 -21.59
CA GLY A 175 -2.28 -15.93 -22.09
C GLY A 175 -1.39 -14.75 -22.45
N SER A 176 -0.94 -14.73 -23.70
CA SER A 176 -0.21 -13.63 -24.33
C SER A 176 -1.05 -12.35 -24.35
N ASP A 177 -0.43 -11.21 -24.06
CA ASP A 177 -0.80 -9.92 -24.66
C ASP A 177 0.34 -8.91 -24.42
N GLY A 178 0.79 -8.16 -25.43
CA GLY A 178 -0.07 -7.40 -26.33
C GLY A 178 -0.10 -5.96 -25.82
N GLY A 179 0.31 -5.01 -26.66
CA GLY A 179 0.75 -3.67 -26.28
C GLY A 179 -0.33 -2.68 -25.87
N ASP A 180 0.16 -1.44 -25.77
CA ASP A 180 -0.57 -0.16 -25.71
C ASP A 180 -1.18 0.19 -24.34
N GLY A 181 -1.16 1.42 -23.85
CA GLY A 181 -0.84 2.72 -24.41
C GLY A 181 -1.65 3.75 -23.60
N LEU A 182 -1.01 4.87 -23.23
CA LEU A 182 -1.62 6.18 -22.93
C LEU A 182 -2.63 6.34 -21.75
N GLU A 183 -2.14 6.97 -20.68
CA GLU A 183 -2.62 8.21 -20.00
C GLU A 183 -2.09 8.30 -18.55
#